data_AF-A0A8B5VXV7-F1
#
_entry.id   AF-A0A8B5VXV7-F1
#
_cell.length_a   1.000
_cell.length_b   1.000
_cell.length_c   1.000
_cell.angle_alpha   90.00
_cell.angle_beta   90.00
_cell.angle_gamma   90.00
#
_symmetry.space_group_name_H-M   'P 1'
#
loop_
_entity.id
_entity.type
_entity.pdbx_description
1 polymer ?
#
loop_
_entity_poly.entity_id
_entity_poly.type
_entity_poly.pdbx_seq_one_letter_code
_entity_poly.pdbx_strand_id
1 'polypeptide(L)'
;MSNIRIFLIVICVIIIILFIIKGLKIKRENKQFKIDKKQLVKEKYPDLSEADLKYRQSSLEAYQRIHMHNPKKGVILLAILGFIIGIIGAVTGAIYALITSGSLFIPILLLAVSYYSLSLVVICSPTIDQQFDFWYHYLEENPDNQLQVVLTPREMAEKIVENQKKIGLYCSVIGVMFTLISILSY
;
A
#
# COMPACT_ATOMS: atom_id res chain seq x y z
N MET A 1 -8.71 -36.13 5.81
CA MET A 1 -7.86 -35.08 5.17
C MET A 1 -8.65 -33.92 4.55
N SER A 2 -9.80 -34.14 3.88
CA SER A 2 -10.60 -33.04 3.29
C SER A 2 -11.04 -31.97 4.30
N ASN A 3 -11.58 -32.37 5.47
CA ASN A 3 -12.10 -31.43 6.48
C ASN A 3 -11.03 -30.48 7.04
N ILE A 4 -9.78 -30.95 7.21
CA ILE A 4 -8.66 -30.12 7.70
C ILE A 4 -8.28 -29.08 6.65
N ARG A 5 -8.28 -29.43 5.37
CA ARG A 5 -7.96 -28.50 4.28
C ARG A 5 -9.01 -27.41 4.14
N ILE A 6 -10.27 -27.79 4.20
CA ILE A 6 -11.40 -26.85 4.20
C ILE A 6 -11.28 -25.91 5.41
N PHE A 7 -10.98 -26.45 6.59
CA PHE A 7 -10.76 -25.66 7.80
C PHE A 7 -9.61 -24.65 7.67
N LEU A 8 -8.47 -25.06 7.11
CA LEU A 8 -7.33 -24.17 6.86
C LEU A 8 -7.66 -23.06 5.86
N ILE A 9 -8.39 -23.39 4.77
CA ILE A 9 -8.87 -22.39 3.80
C ILE A 9 -9.80 -21.38 4.48
N VAL A 10 -10.73 -21.85 5.33
CA VAL A 10 -11.64 -20.98 6.08
C VAL A 10 -10.86 -20.03 7.00
N ILE A 11 -9.85 -20.52 7.72
CA ILE A 11 -8.97 -19.67 8.54
C ILE A 11 -8.29 -18.61 7.67
N CYS A 12 -7.72 -18.99 6.52
CA CYS A 12 -7.06 -18.05 5.62
C CYS A 12 -8.03 -16.95 5.14
N VAL A 13 -9.25 -17.32 4.77
CA VAL A 13 -10.29 -16.37 4.35
C VAL A 13 -10.66 -15.42 5.49
N ILE A 14 -10.82 -15.92 6.72
CA ILE A 14 -11.12 -15.08 7.90
C ILE A 14 -10.01 -14.04 8.10
N ILE A 15 -8.73 -14.44 8.03
CA ILE A 15 -7.60 -13.52 8.16
C ILE A 15 -7.65 -12.42 7.09
N ILE A 16 -7.91 -12.79 5.84
CA ILE A 16 -8.03 -11.84 4.71
C ILE A 16 -9.18 -10.86 4.96
N ILE A 17 -10.35 -11.35 5.39
CA ILE A 17 -11.50 -10.50 5.68
C ILE A 17 -11.19 -9.51 6.80
N LEU A 18 -10.56 -9.97 7.90
CA LEU A 18 -10.15 -9.09 9.00
C LEU A 18 -9.17 -8.01 8.53
N PHE A 19 -8.22 -8.36 7.66
CA PHE A 19 -7.31 -7.41 7.04
C PHE A 19 -8.05 -6.36 6.20
N ILE A 20 -8.98 -6.79 5.34
CA ILE A 20 -9.80 -5.88 4.52
C ILE A 20 -10.58 -4.92 5.42
N ILE A 21 -11.21 -5.40 6.50
CA ILE A 21 -11.94 -4.55 7.45
C ILE A 21 -11.02 -3.50 8.07
N LYS A 22 -9.82 -3.89 8.52
CA LYS A 22 -8.83 -2.95 9.08
C LYS A 22 -8.36 -1.94 8.03
N GLY A 23 -8.11 -2.38 6.80
CA GLY A 23 -7.75 -1.51 5.68
C GLY A 23 -8.84 -0.50 5.34
N LEU A 24 -10.11 -0.90 5.36
CA LEU A 24 -11.25 -0.01 5.19
C LEU A 24 -11.37 1.02 6.32
N LYS A 25 -11.11 0.62 7.57
CA LYS A 25 -11.08 1.54 8.71
C LYS A 25 -10.01 2.62 8.52
N ILE A 26 -8.78 2.23 8.19
CA ILE A 26 -7.69 3.18 7.92
C ILE A 26 -8.01 4.06 6.71
N LYS A 27 -8.61 3.51 5.65
CA LYS A 27 -9.06 4.30 4.50
C LYS A 27 -10.08 5.37 4.88
N ARG A 28 -11.00 5.06 5.82
CA ARG A 28 -11.98 6.03 6.35
C ARG A 28 -11.29 7.12 7.16
N GLU A 29 -10.35 6.75 8.04
CA GLU A 29 -9.54 7.71 8.80
C GLU A 29 -8.78 8.65 7.85
N ASN A 30 -8.23 8.10 6.75
CA ASN A 30 -7.53 8.89 5.75
C ASN A 30 -8.43 9.72 4.82
N LYS A 31 -9.75 9.51 4.85
CA LYS A 31 -10.70 10.27 4.02
C LYS A 31 -10.77 11.72 4.48
N GLN A 32 -10.79 11.97 5.79
CA GLN A 32 -10.83 13.32 6.32
C GLN A 32 -9.60 14.11 5.86
N PHE A 33 -8.41 13.49 5.90
CA PHE A 33 -7.21 14.17 5.44
C PHE A 33 -7.24 14.53 3.95
N LYS A 34 -7.87 13.71 3.10
CA LYS A 34 -8.03 14.06 1.69
C LYS A 34 -8.94 15.27 1.51
N ILE A 35 -9.96 15.40 2.35
CA ILE A 35 -10.88 16.54 2.34
C ILE A 35 -10.13 17.80 2.78
N ASP A 36 -9.46 17.74 3.93
CA ASP A 36 -8.72 18.89 4.48
C ASP A 36 -7.62 19.35 3.50
N LYS A 37 -6.91 18.42 2.85
CA LYS A 37 -5.92 18.75 1.82
C LYS A 37 -6.56 19.41 0.59
N LYS A 38 -7.72 18.93 0.14
CA LYS A 38 -8.46 19.55 -0.97
C LYS A 38 -8.92 20.96 -0.59
N GLN A 39 -9.34 21.16 0.66
CA GLN A 39 -9.75 22.46 1.18
C GLN A 39 -8.57 23.43 1.22
N LEU A 40 -7.42 23.04 1.76
CA LEU A 40 -6.20 23.87 1.76
C LEU A 40 -5.79 24.33 0.35
N VAL A 41 -5.93 23.46 -0.65
CA VAL A 41 -5.64 23.82 -2.04
C VAL A 41 -6.65 24.83 -2.57
N LYS A 42 -7.95 24.65 -2.28
CA LYS A 42 -9.00 25.58 -2.69
C LYS A 42 -8.90 26.94 -2.00
N GLU A 43 -8.47 26.98 -0.74
CA GLU A 43 -8.24 28.24 -0.02
C GLU A 43 -7.11 29.05 -0.68
N LYS A 44 -6.06 28.39 -1.16
CA LYS A 44 -4.93 29.05 -1.83
C LYS A 44 -5.19 29.34 -3.32
N TYR A 45 -5.99 28.51 -3.99
CA TYR A 45 -6.31 28.61 -5.41
C TYR A 45 -7.83 28.41 -5.63
N PRO A 46 -8.65 29.43 -5.31
CA PRO A 46 -10.11 29.31 -5.32
C PRO A 46 -10.70 29.12 -6.73
N ASP A 47 -9.99 29.60 -7.75
CA ASP A 47 -10.45 29.59 -9.14
C ASP A 47 -10.31 28.22 -9.83
N LEU A 48 -9.65 27.25 -9.19
CA LEU A 48 -9.44 25.92 -9.77
C LEU A 48 -10.75 25.13 -9.85
N SER A 49 -11.11 24.72 -11.07
CA SER A 49 -12.21 23.79 -11.29
C SER A 49 -11.87 22.38 -10.77
N GLU A 50 -12.86 21.49 -10.70
CA GLU A 50 -12.58 20.10 -10.32
C GLU A 50 -11.69 19.36 -11.33
N ALA A 51 -11.79 19.72 -12.61
CA ALA A 51 -10.92 19.19 -13.64
C ALA A 51 -9.47 19.62 -13.41
N ASP A 52 -9.26 20.90 -13.08
CA ASP A 52 -7.93 21.45 -12.78
C ASP A 52 -7.33 20.82 -11.53
N LEU A 53 -8.13 20.60 -10.48
CA LEU A 53 -7.68 19.92 -9.27
C LEU A 53 -7.21 18.48 -9.56
N LYS A 54 -7.91 17.76 -10.44
CA LYS A 54 -7.54 16.40 -10.86
C LYS A 54 -6.28 16.41 -11.72
N TYR A 55 -6.17 17.35 -12.66
CA TYR A 55 -4.98 17.53 -13.49
C TYR A 55 -3.76 17.86 -12.62
N ARG A 56 -3.88 18.87 -11.76
CA ARG A 56 -2.86 19.27 -10.77
C ARG A 56 -2.37 18.07 -9.96
N GLN A 57 -3.27 17.28 -9.39
CA GLN A 57 -2.87 16.10 -8.63
C GLN A 57 -2.05 15.12 -9.47
N SER A 58 -2.48 14.86 -10.71
CA SER A 58 -1.78 13.96 -11.63
C SER A 58 -0.39 14.49 -12.00
N SER A 59 -0.28 15.81 -12.24
CA SER A 59 0.99 16.49 -12.55
C SER A 59 1.96 16.44 -11.37
N LEU A 60 1.48 16.66 -10.14
CA LEU A 60 2.30 16.52 -8.93
C LEU A 60 2.83 15.10 -8.76
N GLU A 61 1.96 14.09 -8.92
CA GLU A 61 2.36 12.68 -8.82
C GLU A 61 3.35 12.28 -9.93
N ALA A 62 3.19 12.80 -11.15
CA ALA A 62 4.12 12.57 -12.25
C ALA A 62 5.48 13.24 -11.99
N TYR A 63 5.47 14.51 -11.57
CA TYR A 63 6.68 15.26 -11.27
C TYR A 63 7.49 14.58 -10.17
N GLN A 64 6.83 14.22 -9.06
CA GLN A 64 7.48 13.50 -7.96
C GLN A 64 8.03 12.15 -8.41
N ARG A 65 7.31 11.38 -9.24
CA ARG A 65 7.78 10.06 -9.73
C ARG A 65 9.05 10.14 -10.58
N ILE A 66 9.20 11.22 -11.33
CA ILE A 66 10.32 11.45 -12.26
C ILE A 66 11.52 12.01 -11.50
N HIS A 67 11.31 13.04 -10.68
CA HIS A 67 12.39 13.84 -10.09
C HIS A 67 12.76 13.43 -8.66
N MET A 68 11.84 12.82 -7.90
CA MET A 68 12.17 12.34 -6.56
C MET A 68 13.00 11.07 -6.66
N HIS A 69 14.30 11.19 -6.40
CA HIS A 69 15.17 10.03 -6.31
C HIS A 69 14.81 9.19 -5.08
N ASN A 70 14.42 7.93 -5.32
CA ASN A 70 14.28 6.93 -4.26
C ASN A 70 15.20 5.74 -4.58
N PRO A 71 16.28 5.51 -3.82
CA PRO A 71 17.23 4.42 -4.09
C PRO A 71 16.57 3.04 -3.97
N LYS A 72 15.43 2.94 -3.27
CA LYS A 72 14.66 1.70 -3.09
C LYS A 72 13.55 1.50 -4.14
N LYS A 73 13.46 2.35 -5.18
CA LYS A 73 12.43 2.26 -6.21
C LYS A 73 12.39 0.89 -6.92
N GLY A 74 13.55 0.30 -7.19
CA GLY A 74 13.65 -1.05 -7.76
C GLY A 74 13.07 -2.13 -6.82
N VAL A 75 13.33 -2.02 -5.52
CA VAL A 75 12.79 -2.93 -4.50
C VAL A 75 11.27 -2.81 -4.42
N ILE A 76 10.72 -1.58 -4.45
CA ILE A 76 9.27 -1.35 -4.48
C ILE A 76 8.66 -2.02 -5.72
N LEU A 77 9.25 -1.87 -6.90
CA LEU A 77 8.75 -2.48 -8.13
C LEU A 77 8.75 -4.01 -8.04
N LEU A 78 9.85 -4.61 -7.57
CA LEU A 78 9.95 -6.05 -7.36
C LEU A 78 8.95 -6.55 -6.32
N ALA A 79 8.72 -5.79 -5.26
CA ALA A 79 7.71 -6.12 -4.25
C ALA A 79 6.29 -6.09 -4.84
N ILE A 80 5.95 -5.09 -5.66
CA ILE A 80 4.66 -5.05 -6.37
C ILE A 80 4.49 -6.27 -7.27
N LEU A 81 5.53 -6.61 -8.05
CA LEU A 81 5.50 -7.80 -8.91
C LEU A 81 5.37 -9.09 -8.08
N GLY A 82 6.12 -9.21 -6.99
CA GLY A 82 6.06 -10.34 -6.06
C GLY A 82 4.69 -10.49 -5.41
N PHE A 83 4.00 -9.38 -5.09
CA PHE A 83 2.62 -9.40 -4.63
C PHE A 83 1.68 -9.98 -5.69
N ILE A 84 1.75 -9.48 -6.93
CA ILE A 84 0.88 -9.94 -8.03
C ILE A 84 1.10 -11.42 -8.31
N ILE A 85 2.36 -11.83 -8.50
CA ILE A 85 2.74 -13.23 -8.77
C ILE A 85 2.33 -14.12 -7.58
N GLY A 86 2.55 -13.68 -6.35
CA GLY A 86 2.19 -14.42 -5.14
C GLY A 86 0.68 -14.67 -5.05
N ILE A 87 -0.15 -13.67 -5.32
CA ILE A 87 -1.62 -13.83 -5.32
C ILE A 87 -2.08 -14.76 -6.44
N ILE A 88 -1.58 -14.57 -7.67
CA ILE A 88 -1.94 -15.44 -8.80
C ILE A 88 -1.56 -16.89 -8.50
N GLY A 89 -0.32 -17.12 -8.07
CA GLY A 89 0.20 -18.44 -7.73
C GLY A 89 -0.52 -19.09 -6.54
N ALA A 90 -0.90 -18.30 -5.53
CA ALA A 90 -1.69 -18.80 -4.40
C ALA A 90 -3.07 -19.29 -4.85
N VAL A 91 -3.77 -18.53 -5.70
CA VAL A 91 -5.09 -18.90 -6.20
C VAL A 91 -5.01 -20.14 -7.10
N THR A 92 -4.11 -20.14 -8.09
CA THR A 92 -3.96 -21.28 -9.01
C THR A 92 -3.49 -22.53 -8.28
N GLY A 93 -2.54 -22.39 -7.35
CA GLY A 93 -2.06 -23.48 -6.51
C GLY A 93 -3.13 -24.06 -5.59
N ALA A 94 -3.98 -23.21 -5.00
CA ALA A 94 -5.09 -23.67 -4.16
C ALA A 94 -6.14 -24.45 -4.98
N ILE A 95 -6.49 -23.95 -6.17
CA ILE A 95 -7.40 -24.66 -7.10
C ILE A 95 -6.81 -26.03 -7.47
N TYR A 96 -5.54 -26.07 -7.86
CA TYR A 96 -4.86 -27.31 -8.20
C TYR A 96 -4.83 -28.31 -7.03
N ALA A 97 -4.50 -27.85 -5.82
CA ALA A 97 -4.48 -28.67 -4.61
C ALA A 97 -5.87 -29.23 -4.25
N LEU A 98 -6.93 -28.46 -4.50
CA LEU A 98 -8.31 -28.94 -4.31
C LEU A 98 -8.68 -30.03 -5.31
N ILE A 99 -8.35 -29.86 -6.59
CA ILE A 99 -8.65 -30.83 -7.66
C ILE A 99 -7.87 -32.13 -7.45
N THR A 100 -6.58 -32.02 -7.19
CA THR A 100 -5.67 -33.19 -7.09
C THR A 100 -5.61 -33.79 -5.69
N SER A 101 -6.33 -33.21 -4.73
CA SER A 101 -6.14 -33.52 -3.32
C SER A 101 -4.67 -33.37 -2.86
N GLY A 102 -3.93 -32.42 -3.45
CA GLY A 102 -2.56 -32.07 -3.08
C GLY A 102 -2.46 -31.28 -1.77
N SER A 103 -1.21 -30.99 -1.36
CA SER A 103 -0.90 -30.17 -0.19
C SER A 103 -1.24 -28.69 -0.42
N LEU A 104 -1.68 -27.99 0.64
CA LEU A 104 -1.91 -26.54 0.63
C LEU A 104 -0.67 -25.73 1.04
N PHE A 105 0.47 -26.39 1.29
CA PHE A 105 1.72 -25.76 1.69
C PHE A 105 2.13 -24.62 0.74
N ILE A 106 2.30 -24.94 -0.55
CA ILE A 106 2.74 -23.98 -1.57
C ILE A 106 1.78 -22.79 -1.72
N PRO A 107 0.46 -22.97 -1.94
CA PRO A 107 -0.43 -21.83 -2.14
C PRO A 107 -0.52 -20.92 -0.92
N ILE A 108 -0.49 -21.46 0.31
CA ILE A 108 -0.51 -20.64 1.53
C ILE A 108 0.85 -19.93 1.73
N LEU A 109 1.96 -20.57 1.38
CA LEU A 109 3.27 -19.92 1.38
C LEU A 109 3.32 -18.73 0.39
N LEU A 110 2.72 -18.88 -0.79
CA LEU A 110 2.61 -17.80 -1.77
C LEU A 110 1.73 -16.64 -1.27
N LEU A 111 0.69 -16.92 -0.48
CA LEU A 111 -0.03 -15.87 0.26
C LEU A 111 0.92 -15.16 1.23
N ALA A 112 1.71 -15.88 2.03
CA ALA A 112 2.68 -15.25 2.93
C ALA A 112 3.63 -14.30 2.19
N VAL A 113 4.23 -14.75 1.09
CA VAL A 113 5.11 -13.94 0.23
C VAL A 113 4.40 -12.69 -0.26
N SER A 114 3.14 -12.79 -0.69
CA SER A 114 2.38 -11.62 -1.16
C SER A 114 2.22 -10.56 -0.07
N TYR A 115 1.96 -10.96 1.18
CA TYR A 115 1.80 -10.03 2.30
C TYR A 115 3.15 -9.44 2.75
N TYR A 116 4.24 -10.21 2.74
CA TYR A 116 5.58 -9.65 2.96
C TYR A 116 5.96 -8.62 1.89
N SER A 117 5.63 -8.90 0.62
CA SER A 117 5.82 -7.96 -0.48
C SER A 117 5.07 -6.64 -0.25
N LEU A 118 3.81 -6.68 0.18
CA LEU A 118 3.09 -5.45 0.55
C LEU A 118 3.74 -4.70 1.71
N SER A 119 4.26 -5.41 2.71
CA SER A 119 5.00 -4.80 3.82
C SER A 119 6.27 -4.08 3.34
N LEU A 120 7.02 -4.70 2.42
CA LEU A 120 8.21 -4.11 1.81
C LEU A 120 7.91 -2.82 1.05
N VAL A 121 6.78 -2.74 0.33
CA VAL A 121 6.37 -1.50 -0.35
C VAL A 121 6.28 -0.34 0.65
N VAL A 122 5.70 -0.58 1.83
CA VAL A 122 5.56 0.46 2.88
C VAL A 122 6.92 0.82 3.47
N ILE A 123 7.77 -0.16 3.79
CA ILE A 123 9.09 0.06 4.41
C ILE A 123 10.06 0.78 3.46
N CYS A 124 9.95 0.51 2.16
CA CYS A 124 10.82 1.09 1.13
C CYS A 124 10.31 2.41 0.57
N SER A 125 9.08 2.82 0.92
CA SER A 125 8.53 4.11 0.50
C SER A 125 9.32 5.28 1.11
N PRO A 126 9.43 6.43 0.41
CA PRO A 126 10.13 7.59 0.93
C PRO A 126 9.55 8.05 2.27
N THR A 127 10.42 8.46 3.19
CA THR A 127 10.02 9.01 4.48
C THR A 127 9.28 10.34 4.30
N ILE A 128 8.58 10.77 5.35
CA ILE A 128 7.92 12.08 5.35
C ILE A 128 8.93 13.21 5.12
N ASP A 129 10.07 13.17 5.80
CA ASP A 129 11.10 14.21 5.70
C ASP A 129 11.62 14.30 4.27
N GLN A 130 11.96 13.17 3.65
CA GLN A 130 12.35 13.14 2.23
C GLN A 130 11.27 13.70 1.30
N GLN A 131 10.00 13.47 1.58
CA GLN A 131 8.90 14.03 0.77
C GLN A 131 8.76 15.53 0.97
N PHE A 132 8.92 16.04 2.20
CA PHE A 132 8.88 17.48 2.47
C PHE A 132 10.09 18.19 1.87
N ASP A 133 11.31 17.68 2.09
CA ASP A 133 12.55 18.25 1.55
C ASP A 133 12.48 18.37 0.02
N PHE A 134 11.96 17.33 -0.65
CA PHE A 134 11.73 17.35 -2.09
C PHE A 134 10.84 18.52 -2.54
N TRP A 135 9.69 18.71 -1.88
CA TRP A 135 8.76 19.78 -2.25
C TRP A 135 9.23 21.17 -1.80
N TYR A 136 9.99 21.27 -0.71
CA TYR A 136 10.65 22.52 -0.31
C TYR A 136 11.65 22.96 -1.36
N HIS A 137 12.56 22.07 -1.78
CA HIS A 137 13.52 22.38 -2.84
C HIS A 137 12.84 22.76 -4.16
N TYR A 138 11.76 22.06 -4.55
CA TYR A 138 10.98 22.46 -5.73
C TYR A 138 10.48 23.91 -5.62
N LEU A 139 9.94 24.31 -4.47
CA LEU A 139 9.40 25.65 -4.24
C LEU A 139 10.51 26.73 -4.20
N GLU A 140 11.71 26.38 -3.72
CA GLU A 140 12.87 27.28 -3.74
C GLU A 140 13.38 27.51 -5.17
N GLU A 141 13.47 26.45 -5.97
CA GLU A 141 13.93 26.53 -7.36
C GLU A 141 12.89 27.13 -8.31
N ASN A 142 11.60 27.07 -7.96
CA ASN A 142 10.48 27.50 -8.79
C ASN A 142 9.57 28.48 -8.02
N PRO A 143 9.99 29.75 -7.84
CA PRO A 143 9.24 30.72 -7.04
C PRO A 143 7.82 31.00 -7.58
N ASP A 144 7.62 30.86 -8.89
CA ASP A 144 6.31 31.01 -9.53
C ASP A 144 5.34 29.85 -9.22
N ASN A 145 5.84 28.73 -8.67
CA ASN A 145 5.08 27.55 -8.27
C ASN A 145 4.06 27.08 -9.33
N GLN A 146 4.54 26.80 -10.54
CA GLN A 146 3.71 26.42 -11.68
C GLN A 146 2.86 25.16 -11.42
N LEU A 147 3.34 24.22 -10.58
CA LEU A 147 2.60 23.03 -10.18
C LEU A 147 1.59 23.29 -9.06
N GLN A 148 1.49 24.53 -8.57
CA GLN A 148 0.59 24.95 -7.50
C GLN A 148 0.74 24.05 -6.26
N VAL A 149 1.97 23.71 -5.91
CA VAL A 149 2.28 22.90 -4.73
C VAL A 149 1.77 23.62 -3.48
N VAL A 150 1.01 22.87 -2.68
CA VAL A 150 0.55 23.31 -1.36
C VAL A 150 1.08 22.30 -0.36
N LEU A 151 2.05 22.73 0.44
CA LEU A 151 2.60 21.90 1.51
C LEU A 151 1.49 21.64 2.53
N THR A 152 1.30 20.36 2.82
CA THR A 152 0.34 19.94 3.84
C THR A 152 0.96 20.18 5.23
N PRO A 153 0.19 20.57 6.26
CA PRO A 153 0.72 20.67 7.62
C PRO A 153 1.42 19.37 8.04
N ARG A 154 2.56 19.49 8.72
CA ARG A 154 3.40 18.33 9.06
C ARG A 154 2.65 17.31 9.92
N GLU A 155 1.93 17.78 10.94
CA GLU A 155 1.12 16.94 11.85
C GLU A 155 0.12 16.06 11.08
N MET A 156 -0.50 16.64 10.05
CA MET A 156 -1.47 15.95 9.20
C MET A 156 -0.80 14.89 8.33
N ALA A 157 0.35 15.21 7.75
CA ALA A 157 1.14 14.27 6.95
C ALA A 157 1.71 13.12 7.81
N GLU A 158 2.14 13.41 9.04
CA GLU A 158 2.64 12.41 9.99
C GLU A 158 1.56 11.37 10.32
N LYS A 159 0.33 11.82 10.56
CA LYS A 159 -0.80 10.93 10.85
C LYS A 159 -1.13 9.99 9.67
N ILE A 160 -1.02 10.47 8.44
CA ILE A 160 -1.19 9.62 7.23
C ILE A 160 -0.07 8.58 7.17
N VAL A 161 1.18 8.98 7.41
CA VAL A 161 2.34 8.08 7.37
C VAL A 161 2.28 7.04 8.48
N GLU A 162 1.84 7.41 9.68
CA GLU A 162 1.60 6.48 10.79
C GLU A 162 0.56 5.42 10.40
N ASN A 163 -0.54 5.83 9.77
CA ASN A 163 -1.55 4.93 9.26
C ASN A 163 -1.03 4.00 8.16
N GLN A 164 -0.14 4.48 7.29
CA GLN A 164 0.54 3.63 6.30
C GLN A 164 1.48 2.61 6.97
N LYS A 165 2.25 3.03 7.98
CA LYS A 165 3.12 2.12 8.76
C LYS A 165 2.31 1.02 9.45
N LYS A 166 1.13 1.34 10.00
CA LYS A 166 0.19 0.34 10.56
C LYS A 166 -0.21 -0.71 9.52
N ILE A 167 -0.51 -0.30 8.28
CA ILE A 167 -0.81 -1.25 7.19
C ILE A 167 0.39 -2.15 6.92
N GLY A 168 1.60 -1.58 6.80
CA GLY A 168 2.83 -2.35 6.58
C GLY A 168 3.09 -3.38 7.68
N LEU A 169 2.84 -3.00 8.94
CA LEU A 169 2.95 -3.90 10.09
C LEU A 169 1.90 -5.02 10.05
N TYR A 170 0.63 -4.69 9.76
CA TYR A 170 -0.42 -5.70 9.63
C TYR A 170 -0.10 -6.69 8.51
N CYS A 171 0.43 -6.23 7.37
CA CYS A 171 0.88 -7.10 6.30
C CYS A 171 2.00 -8.04 6.76
N SER A 172 2.97 -7.55 7.53
CA SER A 172 4.05 -8.39 8.09
C SER A 172 3.50 -9.47 9.03
N VAL A 173 2.60 -9.10 9.96
CA VAL A 173 1.98 -10.05 10.90
C VAL A 173 1.16 -11.11 10.16
N ILE A 174 0.41 -10.73 9.13
CA ILE A 174 -0.34 -11.67 8.29
C ILE A 174 0.59 -12.59 7.49
N GLY A 175 1.69 -12.07 6.97
CA GLY A 175 2.74 -12.86 6.34
C GLY A 175 3.24 -13.96 7.28
N VAL A 176 3.54 -13.62 8.54
CA VAL A 176 3.98 -14.58 9.56
C VAL A 176 2.90 -15.63 9.83
N MET A 177 1.65 -15.22 10.00
CA MET A 177 0.53 -16.15 10.19
C MET A 177 0.41 -17.14 9.03
N PHE A 178 0.49 -16.68 7.79
CA PHE A 178 0.45 -17.58 6.63
C PHE A 178 1.68 -18.48 6.51
N THR A 179 2.87 -18.00 6.89
CA THR A 179 4.04 -18.88 6.98
C THR A 179 3.78 -20.03 7.97
N LEU A 180 3.28 -19.73 9.17
CA LEU A 180 2.97 -20.77 10.16
C LEU A 180 1.88 -21.72 9.67
N ILE A 181 0.80 -21.20 9.08
CA ILE A 181 -0.28 -22.03 8.52
C ILE A 181 0.23 -22.90 7.38
N SER A 182 1.13 -22.40 6.53
CA SER A 182 1.71 -23.19 5.43
C SER A 182 2.45 -24.40 5.96
N ILE A 183 3.25 -24.27 7.03
CA ILE A 183 3.98 -25.37 7.67
C ILE A 183 3.01 -26.43 8.20
N LEU A 184 1.90 -26.02 8.80
CA LEU A 184 0.82 -26.93 9.25
C LEU A 184 0.06 -27.60 8.10
N SER A 185 0.24 -27.11 6.87
CA SER A 185 -0.43 -27.59 5.66
C SER A 185 0.43 -28.53 4.82
N TYR A 186 1.67 -28.77 5.24
CA TYR A 186 2.57 -29.78 4.67
C TYR A 186 2.08 -31.19 5.02
#